data_AF-A0A1G3ED49-F1
#
_entry.id   AF-A0A1G3ED49-F1
#
_cell.length_a   1.000
_cell.length_b   1.000
_cell.length_c   1.000
_cell.angle_alpha   90.00
_cell.angle_beta   90.00
_cell.angle_gamma   90.00
#
_symmetry.space_group_name_H-M   'P 1'
#
loop_
_entity.id
_entity.type
_entity.pdbx_description
1 polymer ?
#
loop_
_entity_poly.entity_id
_entity_poly.type
_entity_poly.pdbx_seq_one_letter_code
_entity_poly.pdbx_strand_id
1 'polypeptide(L)'
;MTDTTDIHSAAAAAMEILYAKLLGETASISWAELQPFFARGALLWVSAELDLVAVALAVAQDDKASIAAWLAAVQVGKLEAVQATDWFERDPPLWTVVVAPWVLVQERAGAALH
;
A
#
# COMPACT_ATOMS: atom_id res chain seq x y z
N MET A 1 40.47 2.38 -14.66
CA MET A 1 39.46 3.45 -14.77
C MET A 1 38.16 2.78 -14.41
N THR A 2 37.81 2.82 -13.13
CA THR A 2 36.71 2.06 -12.55
C THR A 2 35.40 2.51 -13.16
N ASP A 3 34.73 1.54 -13.76
CA ASP A 3 33.40 1.59 -14.31
C ASP A 3 32.42 2.12 -13.27
N THR A 4 32.20 3.44 -13.28
CA THR A 4 31.26 4.13 -12.39
C THR A 4 29.84 4.12 -12.99
N THR A 5 29.70 3.63 -14.23
CA THR A 5 28.43 3.65 -14.98
C THR A 5 27.59 2.40 -14.71
N ASP A 6 28.20 1.24 -14.43
CA ASP A 6 27.47 -0.02 -14.20
C ASP A 6 26.65 -0.02 -12.89
N ILE A 7 27.14 0.63 -11.83
CA ILE A 7 26.50 0.60 -10.50
C ILE A 7 25.17 1.38 -10.50
N HIS A 8 25.07 2.46 -11.29
CA HIS A 8 23.84 3.25 -11.41
C HIS A 8 22.75 2.53 -12.23
N SER A 9 23.13 1.66 -13.17
CA SER A 9 22.22 0.87 -14.01
C SER A 9 21.61 -0.32 -13.25
N ALA A 10 22.41 -1.02 -12.45
CA ALA A 10 21.94 -2.16 -11.65
C ALA A 10 20.93 -1.77 -10.55
N ALA A 11 21.09 -0.59 -9.93
CA ALA A 11 20.15 -0.09 -8.93
C ALA A 11 18.79 0.29 -9.55
N ALA A 12 18.79 0.84 -10.77
CA ALA A 12 17.57 1.16 -11.52
C ALA A 12 16.82 -0.12 -11.94
N ALA A 13 17.54 -1.14 -12.43
CA ALA A 13 16.96 -2.42 -12.80
C ALA A 13 16.39 -3.20 -11.59
N ALA A 14 17.06 -3.13 -10.43
CA ALA A 14 16.55 -3.71 -9.19
C ALA A 14 15.27 -3.00 -8.72
N MET A 15 15.20 -1.67 -8.89
CA MET A 15 13.99 -0.88 -8.58
C MET A 15 12.82 -1.24 -9.52
N GLU A 16 13.09 -1.44 -10.81
CA GLU A 16 12.08 -1.78 -11.82
C GLU A 16 11.52 -3.20 -11.61
N ILE A 17 12.35 -4.17 -11.21
CA ILE A 17 11.92 -5.53 -10.85
C ILE A 17 11.07 -5.52 -9.56
N LEU A 18 11.46 -4.74 -8.55
CA LEU A 18 10.68 -4.59 -7.33
C LEU A 18 9.33 -3.92 -7.64
N TYR A 19 9.33 -2.88 -8.47
CA TYR A 19 8.12 -2.19 -8.91
C TYR A 19 7.18 -3.11 -9.69
N ALA A 20 7.71 -3.91 -10.63
CA ALA A 20 6.92 -4.89 -11.39
C ALA A 20 6.36 -6.01 -10.50
N LYS A 21 7.09 -6.42 -9.46
CA LYS A 21 6.57 -7.34 -8.44
C LYS A 21 5.44 -6.72 -7.64
N LEU A 22 5.62 -5.49 -7.16
CA LEU A 22 4.61 -4.77 -6.39
C LEU A 22 3.34 -4.49 -7.23
N LEU A 23 3.49 -4.25 -8.54
CA LEU A 23 2.36 -4.16 -9.49
C LEU A 23 1.63 -5.49 -9.68
N GLY A 24 2.35 -6.62 -9.61
CA GLY A 24 1.75 -7.96 -9.57
C GLY A 24 1.10 -8.29 -8.23
N GLU A 25 1.54 -7.64 -7.16
CA GLU A 25 1.00 -7.76 -5.80
C GLU A 25 -0.16 -6.79 -5.52
N THR A 26 -0.38 -5.76 -6.37
CA THR A 26 -1.62 -4.98 -6.42
C THR A 26 -2.77 -5.80 -6.99
N ALA A 27 -3.39 -6.62 -6.15
CA ALA A 27 -4.56 -7.39 -6.49
C ALA A 27 -5.85 -6.64 -6.11
N SER A 28 -6.88 -6.76 -6.95
CA SER A 28 -8.25 -6.54 -6.49
C SER A 28 -8.60 -7.67 -5.53
N ILE A 29 -9.10 -7.34 -4.35
CA ILE A 29 -9.45 -8.33 -3.33
C ILE A 29 -10.81 -7.99 -2.72
N SER A 30 -11.57 -9.00 -2.33
CA SER A 30 -12.82 -8.77 -1.61
C SER A 30 -12.56 -8.43 -0.15
N TRP A 31 -13.49 -7.73 0.50
CA TRP A 31 -13.40 -7.50 1.94
C TRP A 31 -13.37 -8.82 2.73
N ALA A 32 -14.10 -9.84 2.29
CA ALA A 32 -14.14 -11.17 2.92
C ALA A 32 -12.74 -11.82 3.04
N GLU A 33 -11.91 -11.68 2.01
CA GLU A 33 -10.53 -12.19 2.01
C GLU A 33 -9.58 -11.37 2.90
N LEU A 34 -9.94 -10.12 3.22
CA LEU A 34 -9.17 -9.26 4.11
C LEU A 34 -9.49 -9.47 5.60
N GLN A 35 -10.65 -10.05 5.93
CA GLN A 35 -11.06 -10.28 7.33
C GLN A 35 -10.01 -11.03 8.18
N PRO A 36 -9.28 -12.06 7.70
CA PRO A 36 -8.22 -12.71 8.47
C PRO A 36 -7.02 -11.81 8.77
N PHE A 37 -6.75 -10.82 7.91
CA PHE A 37 -5.70 -9.82 8.11
C PHE A 37 -6.15 -8.71 9.06
N PHE A 38 -7.44 -8.34 8.99
CA PHE A 38 -8.07 -7.45 9.95
C PHE A 38 -8.05 -8.05 11.37
N ALA A 39 -8.45 -9.32 11.52
CA ALA A 39 -8.53 -10.00 12.82
C ALA A 39 -7.17 -10.10 13.54
N ARG A 40 -6.06 -10.16 12.79
CA ARG A 40 -4.69 -10.14 13.32
C ARG A 40 -4.11 -8.72 13.50
N GLY A 41 -4.87 -7.69 13.16
CA GLY A 41 -4.44 -6.29 13.21
C GLY A 41 -3.33 -5.93 12.23
N ALA A 42 -3.24 -6.61 11.08
CA ALA A 42 -2.20 -6.43 10.07
C ALA A 42 -2.64 -5.58 8.87
N LEU A 43 -3.85 -5.01 8.89
CA LEU A 43 -4.32 -4.12 7.84
C LEU A 43 -3.97 -2.66 8.13
N LEU A 44 -3.34 -2.03 7.16
CA LEU A 44 -3.15 -0.59 7.09
C LEU A 44 -4.07 -0.01 6.03
N TRP A 45 -4.98 0.85 6.45
CA TRP A 45 -5.77 1.65 5.54
C TRP A 45 -4.93 2.80 4.97
N VAL A 46 -5.08 3.03 3.67
CA VAL A 46 -4.48 4.13 2.92
C VAL A 46 -5.60 4.94 2.28
N SER A 47 -5.58 6.26 2.49
CA SER A 47 -6.50 7.20 1.86
C SER A 47 -6.42 7.12 0.35
N ALA A 48 -7.56 7.25 -0.33
CA ALA A 48 -7.64 7.30 -1.80
C ALA A 48 -6.89 8.48 -2.43
N GLU A 49 -6.50 9.49 -1.64
CA GLU A 49 -5.68 10.62 -2.07
C GLU A 49 -4.20 10.29 -2.24
N LEU A 50 -3.75 9.16 -1.68
CA LEU A 50 -2.35 8.72 -1.77
C LEU A 50 -2.18 7.65 -2.84
N ASP A 51 -0.99 7.58 -3.41
CA ASP A 51 -0.59 6.46 -4.24
C ASP A 51 -0.26 5.25 -3.36
N LEU A 52 -1.07 4.19 -3.45
CA LEU A 52 -0.91 2.95 -2.69
C LEU A 52 0.50 2.35 -2.86
N VAL A 53 1.09 2.44 -4.06
CA VAL A 53 2.43 1.91 -4.33
C VAL A 53 3.50 2.77 -3.65
N ALA A 54 3.34 4.10 -3.66
CA ALA A 54 4.25 5.01 -2.98
C ALA A 54 4.25 4.77 -1.46
N VAL A 55 3.08 4.54 -0.86
CA VAL A 55 2.97 4.20 0.56
C VAL A 55 3.59 2.83 0.84
N ALA A 56 3.33 1.83 -0.02
CA ALA A 56 3.94 0.51 0.13
C ALA A 56 5.48 0.56 0.08
N LEU A 57 6.03 1.37 -0.83
CA LEU A 57 7.48 1.58 -0.93
C LEU A 57 8.06 2.20 0.35
N ALA A 58 7.41 3.24 0.88
CA ALA A 58 7.82 3.89 2.12
C ALA A 58 7.78 2.91 3.31
N VAL A 59 6.75 2.07 3.41
CA VAL A 59 6.65 1.00 4.43
C VAL A 59 7.78 -0.02 4.25
N ALA A 60 8.08 -0.44 3.01
CA ALA A 60 9.13 -1.42 2.73
C ALA A 60 10.54 -0.88 3.05
N GLN A 61 10.74 0.43 2.91
CA GLN A 61 12.02 1.11 3.18
C GLN A 61 12.16 1.60 4.63
N ASP A 62 11.17 1.38 5.49
CA ASP A 62 11.11 1.97 6.85
C ASP A 62 11.28 3.50 6.83
N ASP A 63 10.70 4.19 5.84
CA ASP A 63 10.71 5.66 5.77
C ASP A 63 9.74 6.26 6.79
N LYS A 64 10.23 6.34 8.03
CA LYS A 64 9.47 6.84 9.18
C LYS A 64 9.04 8.30 9.02
N ALA A 65 9.77 9.10 8.25
CA ALA A 65 9.44 10.51 8.07
C ALA A 65 8.15 10.64 7.25
N SER A 66 8.08 9.97 6.10
CA SER A 66 6.89 9.94 5.25
C SER A 66 5.71 9.28 5.97
N ILE A 67 5.95 8.12 6.61
CA ILE A 67 4.90 7.40 7.36
C ILE A 67 4.33 8.25 8.50
N ALA A 68 5.19 8.92 9.28
CA ALA A 68 4.73 9.78 10.37
C ALA A 68 3.92 10.98 9.87
N ALA A 69 4.31 11.57 8.73
CA ALA A 69 3.55 12.66 8.13
C ALA A 69 2.14 12.21 7.72
N TRP A 70 2.00 11.06 7.06
CA TRP A 70 0.69 10.54 6.66
C TRP A 70 -0.16 10.07 7.84
N LEU A 71 0.44 9.52 8.90
CA LEU A 71 -0.26 9.21 10.13
C LEU A 71 -0.80 10.48 10.81
N ALA A 72 0.00 11.55 10.87
CA ALA A 72 -0.43 12.83 11.42
C ALA A 72 -1.53 13.50 10.59
N ALA A 73 -1.51 13.30 9.27
CA ALA A 73 -2.54 13.76 8.34
C ALA A 73 -3.78 12.85 8.28
N VAL A 74 -3.81 11.73 9.02
CA VAL A 74 -4.88 10.72 8.97
C VAL A 74 -5.11 10.20 7.53
N GLN A 75 -4.04 10.08 6.76
CA GLN A 75 -4.06 9.54 5.39
C GLN A 75 -3.57 8.09 5.32
N VAL A 76 -2.82 7.65 6.34
CA VAL A 76 -2.44 6.25 6.55
C VAL A 76 -2.76 5.92 8.00
N GLY A 77 -3.27 4.72 8.26
CA GLY A 77 -3.58 4.28 9.62
C GLY A 77 -3.91 2.79 9.69
N LYS A 78 -4.14 2.26 10.88
CA LYS A 78 -4.76 0.94 11.00
C LYS A 78 -6.20 1.03 10.53
N LEU A 79 -6.69 0.00 9.85
CA LEU A 79 -8.10 -0.08 9.50
C LEU A 79 -8.94 -0.12 10.79
N GLU A 80 -9.90 0.79 10.91
CA GLU A 80 -10.78 0.86 12.08
C GLU A 80 -12.02 -0.03 11.94
N ALA A 81 -12.62 -0.40 13.07
CA ALA A 81 -13.82 -1.23 13.09
C ALA A 81 -15.00 -0.60 12.32
N VAL A 82 -15.11 0.74 12.33
CA VAL A 82 -16.14 1.45 11.57
C VAL A 82 -15.98 1.27 10.06
N GLN A 83 -14.75 1.33 9.55
CA GLN A 83 -14.47 1.11 8.12
C GLN A 83 -14.66 -0.37 7.75
N ALA A 84 -14.27 -1.28 8.64
CA ALA A 84 -14.51 -2.72 8.48
C ALA A 84 -16.01 -3.06 8.39
N THR A 85 -16.86 -2.41 9.18
CA THR A 85 -18.32 -2.55 9.08
C THR A 85 -18.86 -1.94 7.80
N ASP A 86 -18.43 -0.73 7.44
CA ASP A 86 -18.85 -0.08 6.20
C ASP A 86 -18.49 -0.92 4.95
N TRP A 87 -17.29 -1.47 4.87
CA TRP A 87 -16.88 -2.34 3.76
C TRP A 87 -17.62 -3.68 3.76
N PHE A 88 -18.03 -4.17 4.93
CA PHE A 88 -18.88 -5.36 5.00
C PHE A 88 -20.27 -5.12 4.40
N GLU A 89 -20.81 -3.91 4.55
CA GLU A 89 -22.14 -3.56 4.03
C GLU A 89 -22.10 -3.15 2.55
N ARG A 90 -21.09 -2.37 2.15
CA ARG A 90 -20.99 -1.80 0.78
C ARG A 90 -20.23 -2.68 -0.21
N ASP A 91 -19.39 -3.60 0.27
CA ASP A 91 -18.46 -4.42 -0.53
C ASP A 91 -17.77 -3.63 -1.67
N PRO A 92 -17.06 -2.53 -1.33
CA PRO A 92 -16.43 -1.70 -2.36
C PRO A 92 -15.29 -2.45 -3.05
N PRO A 93 -14.92 -2.07 -4.28
CA PRO A 93 -13.70 -2.57 -4.89
C PRO A 93 -12.47 -2.11 -4.08
N LEU A 94 -11.67 -3.06 -3.60
CA LEU A 94 -10.47 -2.78 -2.82
C LEU A 94 -9.21 -3.13 -3.61
N TRP A 95 -8.19 -2.30 -3.43
CA TRP A 95 -6.82 -2.57 -3.86
C TRP A 95 -5.96 -2.84 -2.65
N THR A 96 -5.03 -3.79 -2.79
CA THR A 96 -4.10 -4.14 -1.71
C THR A 96 -2.69 -4.34 -2.17
N VAL A 97 -1.73 -4.01 -1.31
CA VAL A 97 -0.31 -4.35 -1.48
C VAL A 97 0.20 -5.00 -0.20
N VAL A 98 0.88 -6.13 -0.33
CA VAL A 98 1.44 -6.85 0.82
C VAL A 98 2.87 -6.40 1.05
N VAL A 99 3.14 -5.79 2.20
CA VAL A 99 4.49 -5.44 2.65
C VAL A 99 4.69 -6.02 4.03
N ALA A 100 5.25 -7.23 4.09
CA ALA A 100 5.34 -8.01 5.32
C ALA A 100 5.94 -7.18 6.49
N PRO A 101 5.31 -7.21 7.68
CA PRO A 101 4.18 -8.05 8.07
C PRO A 101 2.79 -7.47 7.74
N TRP A 102 2.72 -6.31 7.08
CA TRP A 102 1.50 -5.54 6.83
C TRP A 102 0.85 -5.84 5.49
N VAL A 103 -0.45 -5.61 5.41
CA VAL A 103 -1.21 -5.55 4.16
C VAL A 103 -1.83 -4.16 4.09
N LEU A 104 -1.39 -3.37 3.11
CA LEU A 104 -1.95 -2.06 2.83
C LEU A 104 -3.21 -2.26 2.00
N VAL A 105 -4.26 -1.52 2.32
CA VAL A 105 -5.55 -1.57 1.62
C VAL A 105 -6.04 -0.16 1.34
N GLN A 106 -6.58 0.03 0.15
CA GLN A 106 -7.17 1.28 -0.30
C GLN A 106 -8.48 0.98 -1.04
N GLU A 107 -9.53 1.77 -0.79
CA GLU A 107 -10.70 1.74 -1.65
C GLU A 107 -10.31 2.21 -3.04
N ARG A 108 -10.62 1.43 -4.06
CA ARG A 108 -10.46 1.88 -5.45
C ARG A 108 -11.47 2.99 -5.69
N ALA A 109 -11.04 4.24 -5.50
CA ALA A 109 -11.80 5.38 -5.93
C ALA A 109 -12.05 5.22 -7.43
N GLY A 110 -13.30 4.95 -7.81
CA GLY A 110 -13.73 5.14 -9.18
C GLY A 110 -13.60 6.63 -9.45
N ALA A 111 -12.45 7.04 -10.02
CA ALA A 111 -12.11 8.39 -10.43
C ALA A 111 -12.94 9.47 -9.71
N ALA A 112 -12.48 9.91 -8.53
CA ALA A 112 -12.91 11.21 -8.05
C ALA A 112 -12.30 12.24 -8.99
N LEU A 113 -13.00 12.52 -10.08
CA LEU A 113 -12.78 13.69 -10.93
C LEU A 113 -12.97 14.89 -10.01
N HIS A 114 -11.87 15.57 -9.69
CA HIS A 114 -11.88 16.95 -9.26
C HIS A 114 -11.09 17.79 -10.27
#